data_AF-A0A2W6SLT8-F1
#
_entry.id   AF-A0A2W6SLT8-F1
#
_cell.length_a   1.000
_cell.length_b   1.000
_cell.length_c   1.000
_cell.angle_alpha   90.00
_cell.angle_beta   90.00
_cell.angle_gamma   90.00
#
_symmetry.space_group_name_H-M   'P 1'
#
loop_
_entity.id
_entity.type
_entity.pdbx_description
1 polymer ?
#
loop_
_entity_poly.entity_id
_entity_poly.type
_entity_poly.pdbx_seq_one_letter_code
_entity_poly.pdbx_strand_id
1 'polypeptide(L)' 'MEILKIKGGARLNGTVKAAGAKNAMTKLLVASLLSDKKCTFYNVPNIGDVEVTVSLCQEIGMKVNWDRE' A
#
# COMPACT_ATOMS: atom_id res chain seq x y z
N MET A 1 -7.98 -18.28 -10.55
CA MET A 1 -7.56 -18.39 -9.14
C MET A 1 -6.09 -18.76 -9.16
N GLU A 2 -5.22 -17.88 -8.67
CA GLU A 2 -3.80 -18.20 -8.57
C GLU A 2 -3.53 -19.02 -7.31
N ILE A 3 -2.57 -19.95 -7.41
CA ILE A 3 -2.15 -20.78 -6.29
C ILE A 3 -0.64 -20.71 -6.13
N LEU A 4 -0.18 -20.65 -4.89
CA LEU A 4 1.23 -20.79 -4.56
C LEU A 4 1.47 -22.21 -4.03
N LYS A 5 2.32 -22.98 -4.71
CA LYS A 5 2.73 -24.32 -4.27
C LYS A 5 4.03 -24.22 -3.49
N ILE A 6 3.96 -24.48 -2.18
CA ILE A 6 5.11 -24.36 -1.27
C ILE A 6 5.68 -25.77 -1.00
N LYS A 7 7.01 -25.91 -1.10
CA LYS A 7 7.73 -27.12 -0.66
C LYS A 7 8.40 -26.84 0.69
N GLY A 8 8.00 -27.58 1.73
CA GLY A 8 8.57 -27.46 3.07
C GLY A 8 9.97 -28.08 3.20
N GLY A 9 10.55 -27.97 4.40
CA GLY A 9 11.81 -28.62 4.79
C GLY A 9 13.05 -27.73 4.75
N ALA A 10 12.95 -26.49 4.25
CA ALA A 10 14.04 -25.53 4.25
C ALA A 10 13.94 -24.55 5.43
N ARG A 11 15.00 -24.43 6.24
CA ARG A 11 15.11 -23.38 7.27
C ARG A 11 15.37 -22.04 6.58
N LEU A 12 14.57 -21.02 6.88
CA LEU A 12 14.80 -19.66 6.39
C LEU A 12 16.05 -19.06 7.07
N ASN A 13 16.89 -18.40 6.28
CA ASN A 13 18.04 -17.63 6.76
C ASN A 13 18.21 -16.39 5.87
N GLY A 14 18.33 -15.21 6.48
CA GLY A 14 18.46 -13.94 5.79
C GLY A 14 17.62 -12.83 6.41
N THR A 15 17.53 -11.71 5.72
CA THR A 15 16.79 -10.51 6.14
C THR A 15 15.93 -10.00 5.01
N VAL A 16 14.75 -9.47 5.35
CA VAL A 16 13.85 -8.80 4.40
C VAL A 16 13.52 -7.41 4.92
N LYS A 17 13.29 -6.46 4.02
CA LYS A 17 12.77 -5.14 4.38
C LYS A 17 11.25 -5.22 4.47
N ALA A 18 10.69 -4.89 5.63
CA ALA A 18 9.25 -4.81 5.78
C ALA A 18 8.70 -3.58 5.02
N ALA A 19 7.62 -3.79 4.27
CA ALA A 19 6.84 -2.70 3.70
C ALA A 19 6.11 -1.92 4.81
N GLY A 20 5.63 -0.71 4.51
CA GLY A 20 4.88 0.09 5.48
C GLY A 20 3.57 -0.54 5.91
N ALA A 21 3.01 -0.01 7.00
CA ALA A 21 1.82 -0.55 7.63
C ALA A 21 0.55 -0.27 6.81
N LYS A 22 -0.03 -1.31 6.21
CA LYS A 22 -1.33 -1.26 5.51
C LYS A 22 -2.39 -0.44 6.25
N ASN A 23 -2.60 -0.77 7.53
CA ASN A 23 -3.70 -0.20 8.32
C ASN A 23 -3.51 1.28 8.68
N ALA A 24 -2.27 1.78 8.63
CA ALA A 24 -1.99 3.20 8.75
C ALA A 24 -2.20 3.87 7.40
N MET A 25 -1.64 3.29 6.33
CA MET A 25 -1.68 3.86 5.00
C MET A 25 -3.11 4.07 4.48
N THR A 26 -3.98 3.07 4.59
CA THR A 26 -5.36 3.22 4.10
C THR A 26 -6.11 4.36 4.81
N LYS A 27 -5.87 4.56 6.12
CA LYS A 27 -6.47 5.67 6.88
C LYS A 27 -5.84 7.02 6.52
N LEU A 28 -4.52 7.06 6.30
CA LEU A 28 -3.82 8.28 5.92
C LEU A 28 -4.22 8.77 4.52
N LEU A 29 -4.49 7.87 3.57
CA LEU A 29 -5.04 8.22 2.25
C LEU A 29 -6.41 8.91 2.40
N VAL A 30 -7.31 8.33 3.19
CA VAL A 30 -8.63 8.95 3.44
C VAL A 30 -8.48 10.29 4.16
N ALA A 31 -7.63 10.37 5.18
CA ALA A 31 -7.37 11.62 5.90
C ALA A 31 -6.76 12.72 5.02
N SER A 32 -6.02 12.34 3.97
CA SER A 32 -5.42 13.32 3.04
C SER A 32 -6.46 14.14 2.28
N LEU A 33 -7.67 13.61 2.10
CA LEU A 33 -8.81 14.33 1.50
C LEU A 33 -9.27 15.53 2.32
N LEU A 34 -8.92 15.58 3.61
CA LEU A 34 -9.25 16.69 4.51
C LEU A 34 -8.26 17.84 4.42
N SER A 35 -7.15 17.68 3.70
CA SER A 35 -6.12 18.71 3.54
C SER A 35 -6.24 19.43 2.20
N ASP A 36 -5.99 20.73 2.22
CA ASP A 36 -5.83 21.58 1.03
C ASP A 36 -4.38 21.60 0.49
N LYS A 37 -3.45 20.88 1.16
CA LYS A 37 -2.03 20.80 0.80
C LYS A 37 -1.68 19.44 0.21
N LYS A 38 -0.58 19.41 -0.55
CA LYS A 38 0.00 18.15 -1.05
C LYS A 38 0.46 17.28 0.14
N CYS A 39 -0.15 16.12 0.31
CA CYS A 39 0.34 15.07 1.20
C CYS A 39 1.31 14.15 0.44
N THR A 40 2.45 13.82 1.05
CA THR A 40 3.42 12.86 0.50
C THR A 40 3.65 11.73 1.49
N PHE A 41 3.51 10.50 1.03
CA PHE A 41 3.64 9.30 1.85
C PHE A 41 4.80 8.46 1.35
N TYR A 42 5.62 7.96 2.28
CA TYR A 42 6.78 7.13 1.99
C TYR A 42 6.57 5.73 2.55
N ASN A 43 7.27 4.75 1.98
CA ASN A 43 7.17 3.34 2.39
C ASN A 43 5.73 2.79 2.27
N VAL A 44 4.99 3.23 1.26
CA VAL A 44 3.62 2.77 1.00
C VAL A 44 3.65 1.30 0.56
N PRO A 45 2.92 0.38 1.21
CA PRO A 45 2.91 -1.03 0.80
C PRO A 45 2.19 -1.21 -0.54
N ASN A 46 2.81 -1.92 -1.47
CA ASN A 46 2.24 -2.25 -2.78
C ASN A 46 1.35 -3.51 -2.67
N ILE A 47 0.11 -3.32 -2.22
CA ILE A 47 -0.87 -4.39 -2.00
C ILE A 47 -2.27 -3.93 -2.38
N GLY A 48 -3.14 -4.88 -2.74
CA GLY A 48 -4.49 -4.61 -3.26
C GLY A 48 -5.33 -3.63 -2.44
N ASP A 49 -5.30 -3.70 -1.11
CA ASP A 49 -6.08 -2.78 -0.27
C ASP A 49 -5.68 -1.31 -0.44
N VAL A 50 -4.39 -1.03 -0.66
CA VAL A 50 -3.95 0.34 -0.94
C VAL A 50 -4.45 0.77 -2.31
N GLU A 51 -4.41 -0.12 -3.30
CA GLU A 51 -4.95 0.15 -4.64
C GLU A 51 -6.44 0.49 -4.59
N VAL A 52 -7.23 -0.33 -3.91
CA VAL A 52 -8.67 -0.10 -3.74
C VAL A 52 -8.94 1.22 -3.03
N THR A 53 -8.18 1.53 -1.96
CA THR A 53 -8.35 2.79 -1.23
C THR A 53 -7.99 3.99 -2.09
N VAL A 54 -6.91 3.91 -2.89
CA VAL A 54 -6.52 4.97 -3.83
C VAL A 54 -7.61 5.18 -4.87
N SER A 55 -8.12 4.12 -5.51
CA SER A 55 -9.20 4.22 -6.49
C SER A 55 -10.45 4.87 -5.90
N LEU A 56 -10.87 4.47 -4.70
CA LEU A 56 -11.99 5.09 -3.99
C LEU A 56 -11.76 6.59 -3.74
N CYS A 57 -10.57 6.96 -3.28
CA CYS A 57 -10.26 8.37 -3.04
C CYS A 57 -10.20 9.17 -4.37
N GLN A 58 -9.76 8.56 -5.47
CA GLN A 58 -9.78 9.19 -6.81
C GLN A 58 -11.20 9.46 -7.30
N GLU A 59 -12.15 8.55 -7.06
CA GLU A 59 -13.57 8.76 -7.38
C GLU A 59 -14.17 9.97 -6.61
N ILE A 60 -13.67 10.25 -5.41
CA ILE A 60 -14.06 11.43 -4.60
C ILE A 60 -13.36 12.72 -5.10
N GLY A 61 -12.33 12.61 -5.94
CA GLY A 61 -11.61 13.74 -6.53
C GLY A 61 -10.13 13.85 -6.15
N MET A 62 -9.57 12.86 -5.44
CA MET A 62 -8.13 12.82 -5.16
C MET A 62 -7.33 12.78 -6.47
N LYS A 63 -6.31 13.64 -6.57
CA LYS A 63 -5.27 13.52 -7.58
C LYS A 63 -4.06 12.86 -6.96
N VAL A 64 -3.58 11.78 -7.58
CA VAL A 64 -2.45 11.00 -7.06
C VAL A 64 -1.38 10.86 -8.12
N ASN A 65 -0.13 11.00 -7.69
CA ASN A 65 1.04 10.52 -8.40
C ASN A 65 1.64 9.42 -7.54
N TRP A 66 1.64 8.19 -8.03
CA TRP A 66 2.07 7.02 -7.27
C TRP A 66 3.19 6.29 -8.00
N ASP A 67 4.39 6.43 -7.45
CA ASP A 67 5.53 5.60 -7.81
C ASP A 67 5.40 4.22 -7.12
N ARG A 68 5.36 3.17 -7.93
CA ARG A 68 5.11 1.79 -7.49
C ARG A 68 6.38 0.93 -7.50
N GLU A 69 7.51 1.51 -7.88
CA GLU A 69 8.82 0.86 -7.92
C GLU A 69 9.53 0.90 -6.56
#